data_AF-A0A3A6NV48-F1
#
_entry.id   AF-A0A3A6NV48-F1
#
_cell.length_a   1.000
_cell.length_b   1.000
_cell.length_c   1.000
_cell.angle_alpha   90.00
_cell.angle_beta   90.00
_cell.angle_gamma   90.00
#
_symmetry.space_group_name_H-M   'P 1'
#
loop_
_entity.id
_entity.type
_entity.pdbx_description
1 polymer ?
#
loop_
_entity_poly.entity_id
_entity_poly.type
_entity_poly.pdbx_seq_one_letter_code
_entity_poly.pdbx_strand_id
1 'polypeptide(L)'
;MVRPRKPRHIDCQISATYFKPKGIPMRVLEEIALDMEEVEAIRLADVEGMYHADAALKMGVSRPTFGNIIASAHKKIATALLEGKALRISTEMPTEE
;
A
#
# COMPACT_ATOMS: atom_id res chain seq x y z
N MET A 1 6.11 -22.86 -2.95
CA MET A 1 6.83 -21.78 -3.65
C MET A 1 5.88 -20.60 -3.81
N VAL A 2 6.25 -19.42 -3.30
CA VAL A 2 5.48 -18.20 -3.55
C VAL A 2 5.68 -17.84 -5.02
N ARG A 3 4.60 -17.74 -5.79
CA ARG A 3 4.69 -17.34 -7.19
C ARG A 3 5.26 -15.92 -7.24
N PRO A 4 6.32 -15.66 -8.05
CA PRO A 4 6.83 -14.31 -8.24
C PRO A 4 5.69 -13.37 -8.60
N ARG A 5 5.63 -12.21 -7.92
CA ARG A 5 4.62 -11.21 -8.20
C ARG A 5 4.88 -10.70 -9.61
N LYS A 6 3.86 -10.72 -10.47
CA LYS A 6 3.97 -10.09 -11.79
C LYS A 6 4.22 -8.60 -11.61
N PRO A 7 5.08 -7.97 -12.45
CA PRO A 7 5.25 -6.53 -12.45
C PRO A 7 3.90 -5.85 -12.66
N ARG A 8 3.67 -4.75 -11.94
CA ARG A 8 2.42 -3.96 -11.94
C ARG A 8 2.77 -2.51 -12.26
N HIS A 9 1.82 -1.80 -12.86
CA HIS A 9 2.00 -0.37 -13.13
C HIS A 9 1.69 0.42 -11.85
N ILE A 10 2.61 1.30 -11.47
CA ILE A 10 2.54 2.15 -10.29
C ILE A 10 2.89 3.57 -10.76
N ASP A 11 1.88 4.44 -10.78
CA ASP A 11 2.04 5.82 -11.26
C ASP A 11 1.96 6.86 -10.12
N CYS A 12 1.77 6.42 -8.87
CA CYS A 12 1.71 7.33 -7.73
C CYS A 12 3.06 7.97 -7.41
N GLN A 13 3.03 9.28 -7.16
CA GLN A 13 4.14 10.02 -6.59
C GLN A 13 3.82 10.37 -5.13
N ILE A 14 4.65 9.88 -4.21
CA ILE A 14 4.51 10.14 -2.76
C ILE A 14 5.40 11.29 -2.32
N SER A 15 4.91 12.13 -1.41
CA SER A 15 5.68 13.24 -0.82
C SER A 15 6.45 12.84 0.43
N ALA A 16 6.06 11.74 1.07
CA ALA A 16 6.67 11.22 2.29
C ALA A 16 6.58 9.69 2.32
N THR A 17 7.62 9.04 2.84
CA THR A 17 7.69 7.58 3.01
C THR A 17 7.32 7.13 4.43
N TYR A 18 7.10 8.06 5.36
CA TYR A 18 6.76 7.77 6.75
C TYR A 18 5.64 8.66 7.26
N PHE A 19 4.66 8.03 7.93
CA PHE A 19 3.55 8.68 8.62
C PHE A 19 3.47 8.12 10.04
N LYS A 20 3.33 8.98 11.04
CA LYS A 20 3.34 8.56 12.44
C LYS A 20 2.45 9.45 13.31
N PRO A 21 1.93 8.95 14.45
CA PRO A 21 1.25 9.78 15.42
C PRO A 21 2.18 10.88 15.97
N LYS A 22 1.60 12.06 16.16
CA LYS A 22 2.33 13.22 16.71
C LYS A 22 2.62 13.00 18.20
N GLY A 23 3.80 13.41 18.65
CA GLY A 23 4.21 13.35 20.06
C GLY A 23 4.88 12.05 20.52
N ILE A 24 4.92 11.01 19.67
CA ILE A 24 5.57 9.73 20.00
C ILE A 24 6.88 9.59 19.21
N PRO A 25 8.03 9.33 19.87
CA PRO A 25 9.29 9.05 19.19
C PRO A 25 9.21 7.79 18.31
N MET A 26 9.85 7.80 17.12
CA MET A 26 9.85 6.64 16.21
C MET A 26 10.43 5.37 16.86
N ARG A 27 11.48 5.52 17.67
CA ARG A 27 12.18 4.39 18.33
C ARG A 27 11.30 3.53 19.25
N VAL A 28 10.11 3.99 19.63
CA VAL A 28 9.17 3.25 20.49
C VAL A 28 7.87 2.88 19.75
N LEU A 29 7.76 3.23 18.47
CA LEU A 29 6.60 2.91 17.66
C LEU A 29 6.81 1.59 16.94
N GLU A 30 5.79 0.75 16.97
CA GLU A 30 5.69 -0.35 16.02
C GLU A 30 5.37 0.22 14.63
N GLU A 31 5.94 -0.39 13.61
CA GLU A 31 5.79 0.03 12.22
C GLU A 31 4.95 -0.98 11.43
N ILE A 32 4.09 -0.47 10.56
CA ILE A 32 3.37 -1.24 9.54
C ILE A 32 3.91 -0.83 8.17
N ALA A 33 4.42 -1.80 7.43
CA ALA A 33 4.91 -1.60 6.08
C ALA A 33 3.74 -1.60 5.07
N LEU A 34 3.59 -0.51 4.33
CA LEU A 34 2.66 -0.36 3.22
C LEU A 34 3.45 -0.46 1.92
N ASP A 35 3.05 -1.35 1.02
CA ASP A 35 3.75 -1.56 -0.26
C ASP A 35 3.35 -0.47 -1.26
N MET A 36 4.23 -0.13 -2.22
CA MET A 36 3.89 0.84 -3.28
C MET A 36 2.64 0.42 -4.08
N GLU A 37 2.41 -0.89 -4.26
CA GLU A 37 1.21 -1.42 -4.91
C GLU A 37 -0.07 -1.09 -4.13
N GLU A 38 0.01 -1.10 -2.79
CA GLU A 38 -1.10 -0.76 -1.90
C GLU A 38 -1.38 0.75 -1.94
N VAL A 39 -0.33 1.57 -1.98
CA VAL A 39 -0.46 3.02 -2.14
C VAL A 39 -1.12 3.38 -3.47
N GLU A 40 -0.71 2.73 -4.57
CA GLU A 40 -1.33 2.94 -5.88
C GLU A 40 -2.80 2.52 -5.89
N ALA A 41 -3.13 1.39 -5.28
CA ALA A 41 -4.52 0.93 -5.19
C ALA A 41 -5.39 1.93 -4.42
N ILE A 42 -4.91 2.47 -3.29
CA ILE A 42 -5.60 3.53 -2.52
C ILE A 42 -5.78 4.78 -3.37
N ARG A 43 -4.74 5.21 -4.11
CA ARG A 43 -4.83 6.37 -5.00
C ARG A 43 -5.93 6.19 -6.05
N LEU A 44 -5.96 5.04 -6.73
CA LEU A 44 -6.95 4.78 -7.79
C LEU A 44 -8.38 4.61 -7.23
N ALA A 45 -8.55 3.84 -6.15
CA ALA A 45 -9.87 3.53 -5.60
C ALA A 45 -10.44 4.66 -4.73
N ASP A 46 -9.66 5.15 -3.77
CA ASP A 46 -10.16 6.03 -2.72
C ASP A 46 -9.99 7.52 -3.07
N VAL A 47 -8.94 7.88 -3.82
CA VAL A 47 -8.70 9.29 -4.22
C VAL A 47 -9.30 9.60 -5.59
N GLU A 48 -9.07 8.76 -6.60
CA GLU A 48 -9.63 8.95 -7.94
C GLU A 48 -11.05 8.38 -8.10
N GLY A 49 -11.55 7.62 -7.12
CA GLY A 49 -12.91 7.07 -7.14
C GLY A 49 -13.15 6.03 -8.23
N MET A 50 -12.10 5.38 -8.75
CA MET A 50 -12.22 4.43 -9.85
C MET A 50 -12.91 3.15 -9.43
N TYR A 51 -13.71 2.58 -10.34
CA TYR A 51 -14.26 1.27 -10.12
C TYR A 51 -13.13 0.23 -10.11
N HIS A 52 -13.22 -0.78 -9.25
CA HIS A 52 -12.15 -1.78 -9.05
C HIS A 52 -11.74 -2.51 -10.34
N ALA A 53 -12.66 -2.66 -11.30
CA ALA A 53 -12.32 -3.27 -12.59
C ALA A 53 -11.39 -2.36 -13.41
N ASP A 54 -11.67 -1.06 -13.46
CA ASP A 54 -10.88 -0.09 -14.21
C ASP A 54 -9.52 0.16 -13.56
N ALA A 55 -9.49 0.25 -12.23
CA ALA A 55 -8.26 0.37 -11.47
C ALA A 55 -7.36 -0.88 -11.63
N ALA A 56 -7.96 -2.08 -11.67
CA ALA A 56 -7.22 -3.32 -11.94
C ALA A 56 -6.58 -3.31 -13.34
N LEU A 57 -7.32 -2.83 -14.35
CA LEU A 57 -6.80 -2.69 -15.72
C LEU A 57 -5.62 -1.72 -15.76
N LYS A 58 -5.72 -0.55 -15.09
CA LYS A 58 -4.62 0.41 -14.99
C LYS A 58 -3.38 -0.19 -14.35
N MET A 59 -3.52 -0.93 -13.26
CA MET A 59 -2.40 -1.60 -12.59
C MET A 59 -1.85 -2.82 -13.35
N GLY A 60 -2.52 -3.27 -14.42
CA GLY A 60 -2.14 -4.48 -15.16
C GLY A 60 -2.38 -5.78 -14.39
N VAL A 61 -3.37 -5.80 -13.49
CA VAL A 61 -3.73 -6.96 -12.67
C VAL A 61 -5.17 -7.42 -12.88
N SER A 62 -5.50 -8.62 -12.38
CA SER A 62 -6.89 -9.07 -12.38
C SER A 62 -7.72 -8.32 -11.34
N ARG A 63 -9.04 -8.17 -11.58
CA ARG A 63 -9.97 -7.57 -10.61
C ARG A 63 -9.89 -8.21 -9.20
N PRO A 64 -9.83 -9.55 -9.05
CA PRO A 64 -9.62 -10.17 -7.73
C PRO A 64 -8.29 -9.78 -7.07
N THR A 65 -7.21 -9.68 -7.87
CA THR A 65 -5.90 -9.26 -7.37
C THR A 65 -5.96 -7.82 -6.85
N PHE A 66 -6.56 -6.91 -7.61
CA PHE A 66 -6.78 -5.53 -7.15
C PHE A 66 -7.58 -5.49 -5.84
N GLY A 67 -8.69 -6.25 -5.77
CA GLY A 67 -9.49 -6.39 -4.55
C GLY A 67 -8.68 -6.83 -3.34
N ASN A 68 -7.75 -7.78 -3.51
CA ASN A 68 -6.88 -8.23 -2.43
C ASN A 68 -5.87 -7.16 -2.01
N ILE A 69 -5.31 -6.41 -2.97
CA ILE A 69 -4.35 -5.33 -2.70
C ILE A 69 -5.04 -4.23 -1.88
N ILE A 70 -6.19 -3.73 -2.33
CA ILE A 70 -6.88 -2.64 -1.62
C ILE A 70 -7.37 -3.07 -0.24
N ALA A 71 -7.86 -4.30 -0.08
CA ALA A 71 -8.27 -4.82 1.22
C ALA A 71 -7.09 -4.94 2.20
N SER A 72 -5.93 -5.38 1.71
CA SER A 72 -4.68 -5.41 2.50
C SER A 72 -4.26 -4.01 2.92
N ALA A 73 -4.30 -3.05 1.99
CA ALA A 73 -3.98 -1.65 2.22
C ALA A 73 -4.88 -1.02 3.31
N HIS A 74 -6.21 -1.19 3.18
CA HIS A 74 -7.19 -0.71 4.15
C HIS A 74 -6.98 -1.31 5.54
N LYS A 75 -6.70 -2.62 5.61
CA LYS A 75 -6.41 -3.29 6.89
C LYS A 75 -5.19 -2.68 7.57
N LYS A 76 -4.08 -2.50 6.84
CA LYS A 76 -2.84 -1.92 7.37
C LYS A 76 -3.05 -0.49 7.87
N ILE A 77 -3.76 0.34 7.10
CA ILE A 77 -4.07 1.72 7.49
C ILE A 77 -4.97 1.74 8.72
N ALA A 78 -6.05 0.94 8.73
CA ALA A 78 -6.96 0.87 9.87
C ALA A 78 -6.22 0.42 11.14
N THR A 79 -5.38 -0.61 11.06
CA THR A 79 -4.55 -1.05 12.18
C THR A 79 -3.61 0.05 12.65
N ALA A 80 -2.94 0.77 11.74
CA ALA A 80 -2.06 1.86 12.14
C ALA A 80 -2.79 2.99 12.86
N LEU A 81 -3.98 3.36 12.38
CA LEU A 81 -4.79 4.40 12.98
C LEU A 81 -5.35 3.99 14.35
N LEU A 82 -5.83 2.75 14.50
CA LEU A 82 -6.44 2.26 15.73
C LEU A 82 -5.42 1.92 16.82
N GLU A 83 -4.26 1.37 16.44
CA GLU A 83 -3.22 0.95 17.38
C GLU A 83 -2.13 2.02 17.58
N GLY A 84 -2.23 3.15 16.89
CA GLY A 84 -1.27 4.25 16.99
C GLY A 84 0.12 3.89 16.46
N LYS A 85 0.19 3.11 15.39
CA LYS A 85 1.45 2.66 14.77
C LYS A 85 1.93 3.63 13.70
N ALA A 86 3.23 3.57 13.41
CA ALA A 86 3.77 4.29 12.26
C ALA A 86 3.49 3.49 10.97
N LEU A 87 3.15 4.19 9.88
CA LEU A 87 3.09 3.65 8.54
C LEU A 87 4.39 3.99 7.81
N ARG A 88 5.07 2.97 7.32
CA ARG A 88 6.25 3.09 6.47
C ARG A 88 5.90 2.62 5.07
N ILE A 89 6.12 3.44 4.08
CA ILE A 89 5.97 3.06 2.67
C ILE A 89 7.26 2.38 2.22
N SER A 90 7.16 1.10 1.85
CA SER A 90 8.29 0.31 1.32
C SER A 90 8.49 0.64 -0.15
N THR A 91 9.60 1.32 -0.49
CA THR A 91 10.01 1.61 -1.87
C THR A 91 10.86 0.49 -2.48
N GLU A 92 11.21 -0.52 -1.70
CA GLU A 92 12.02 -1.64 -2.17
C GLU A 92 11.15 -2.57 -3.02
N MET A 93 11.50 -2.69 -4.31
CA MET A 93 11.11 -3.88 -5.07
C MET A 93 11.83 -5.07 -4.44
N PRO A 94 11.19 -6.25 -4.31
CA PRO A 94 11.86 -7.43 -3.80
C PRO A 94 13.09 -7.68 -4.67
N THR A 95 14.27 -7.44 -4.10
CA THR A 95 15.53 -7.80 -4.70
C THR A 95 15.68 -9.28 -4.39
N GLU A 96 15.58 -10.12 -5.42
CA GLU A 96 15.84 -11.56 -5.30
C GLU A 96 17.35 -11.73 -4.99
N GLU A 97 17.68 -12.23 -3.80
CA GLU A 97 18.91 -13.01 -3.55
C GLU A 97 18.57 -14.51 -3.51
#